data_AF-A0A099UGV1-F1
#
_entry.id   AF-A0A099UGV1-F1
#
_cell.length_a   1.000
_cell.length_b   1.000
_cell.length_c   1.000
_cell.angle_alpha   90.00
_cell.angle_beta   90.00
_cell.angle_gamma   90.00
#
_symmetry.space_group_name_H-M   'P 1'
#
loop_
_entity.id
_entity.type
_entity.pdbx_description
1 polymer ?
#
loop_
_entity_poly.entity_id
_entity_poly.type
_entity_poly.pdbx_seq_one_letter_code
_entity_poly.pdbx_strand_id
1 'polypeptide(L)'
;MCKKTHQHIHTETKAVLNRLSRAIGHMESIKTMVKNDRDCSEVLIQLAAVKSAINGIAKVILKDHMNHCIVNAIKANDNEVIEELKKAIDKFL
;
A
#
# COMPACT_ATOMS: atom_id res chain seq x y z
N MET A 1 -13.67 -4.17 -20.26
CA MET A 1 -13.68 -4.72 -18.89
C MET A 1 -13.53 -6.23 -18.99
N CYS A 2 -12.34 -6.79 -18.71
CA CYS A 2 -12.18 -8.23 -18.54
C CYS A 2 -11.77 -8.48 -17.08
N LYS A 3 -12.67 -9.09 -16.31
CA LYS A 3 -12.47 -9.51 -14.94
C LYS A 3 -11.75 -10.87 -14.96
N LYS A 4 -10.42 -10.89 -14.84
CA LYS A 4 -9.74 -12.05 -14.25
C LYS A 4 -9.31 -11.63 -12.86
N THR A 5 -10.14 -11.98 -11.87
CA THR A 5 -9.79 -11.81 -10.47
C THR A 5 -8.70 -12.83 -10.15
N HIS A 6 -7.43 -12.49 -10.38
CA HIS A 6 -6.33 -13.27 -9.82
C HIS A 6 -6.48 -13.21 -8.28
N GLN A 7 -6.85 -14.34 -7.68
CA GLN A 7 -6.87 -14.48 -6.22
C GLN A 7 -5.42 -14.38 -5.71
N HIS A 8 -5.01 -13.19 -5.31
CA HIS A 8 -3.77 -13.00 -4.58
C HIS A 8 -4.04 -13.20 -3.09
N ILE A 9 -3.47 -14.26 -2.53
CA ILE A 9 -3.38 -14.42 -1.07
C ILE A 9 -2.21 -13.55 -0.64
N HIS A 10 -2.46 -12.51 0.17
CA HIS A 10 -1.35 -11.75 0.74
C HIS A 10 -0.67 -12.60 1.82
N THR A 11 0.56 -13.07 1.58
CA THR A 11 1.28 -13.88 2.58
C THR A 11 1.45 -13.11 3.89
N GLU A 12 1.59 -11.79 3.79
CA GLU A 12 1.74 -10.86 4.90
C GLU A 12 0.42 -10.15 5.30
N THR A 13 -0.76 -10.75 5.02
CA THR A 13 -2.09 -10.14 5.26
C THR A 13 -2.18 -9.51 6.65
N LYS A 14 -1.83 -10.27 7.70
CA LYS A 14 -1.91 -9.80 9.10
C LYS A 14 -0.97 -8.61 9.36
N ALA A 15 0.24 -8.65 8.82
CA ALA A 15 1.21 -7.57 8.99
C ALA A 15 0.77 -6.28 8.27
N VAL A 16 0.20 -6.41 7.06
CA VAL A 16 -0.39 -5.29 6.31
C VAL A 16 -1.57 -4.68 7.08
N LEU A 17 -2.51 -5.52 7.56
CA LEU A 17 -3.65 -5.08 8.37
C LEU A 17 -3.19 -4.33 9.62
N ASN A 18 -2.21 -4.86 10.36
CA ASN A 18 -1.68 -4.20 11.55
C ASN A 18 -1.05 -2.84 11.25
N ARG A 19 -0.35 -2.70 10.12
CA ARG A 19 0.21 -1.40 9.70
C ARG A 19 -0.88 -0.42 9.28
N LEU A 20 -1.91 -0.88 8.57
CA LEU A 20 -3.08 -0.07 8.24
C LEU A 20 -3.80 0.44 9.50
N SER A 21 -4.07 -0.43 10.48
CA SER A 21 -4.69 -0.03 11.75
C SER A 21 -3.88 1.04 12.48
N ARG A 22 -2.54 0.94 12.46
CA ARG A 22 -1.67 1.97 13.04
C ARG A 22 -1.76 3.30 12.29
N ALA A 23 -1.74 3.28 10.96
CA ALA A 23 -1.86 4.48 10.15
C ALA A 23 -3.22 5.17 10.34
N ILE A 24 -4.31 4.39 10.47
CA ILE A 24 -5.65 4.90 10.79
C ILE A 24 -5.67 5.58 12.16
N GLY A 25 -5.13 4.92 13.20
CA GLY A 25 -5.05 5.51 14.53
C GLY A 25 -4.23 6.81 14.58
N HIS A 26 -3.15 6.87 13.80
CA HIS A 26 -2.34 8.09 13.67
C HIS A 26 -3.13 9.21 12.97
N MET A 27 -3.90 8.90 11.92
CA MET A 27 -4.75 9.88 11.25
C MET A 27 -5.84 10.44 12.19
N GLU A 28 -6.47 9.61 13.04
CA GLU A 28 -7.42 10.09 14.05
C GLU A 28 -6.76 11.01 15.10
N SER A 29 -5.50 10.75 15.45
CA SER A 29 -4.71 11.64 16.31
C SER A 29 -4.48 13.01 15.64
N ILE A 30 -4.12 13.04 14.35
CA ILE A 30 -3.95 14.28 13.59
C ILE A 30 -5.27 15.06 13.51
N LYS A 31 -6.39 14.39 13.26
CA LYS A 31 -7.72 15.01 13.28
C LYS A 31 -8.01 15.66 14.63
N THR A 32 -7.61 15.04 15.73
CA THR A 32 -7.71 15.62 17.08
C THR A 32 -6.79 16.83 17.26
N MET A 33 -5.57 16.81 16.71
CA MET A 33 -4.68 17.97 16.70
C MET A 33 -5.30 19.18 16.01
N VAL A 34 -5.90 18.96 14.83
CA VAL A 34 -6.60 20.02 14.08
C VAL A 34 -7.80 20.55 14.86
N LYS A 35 -8.60 19.66 15.47
CA LYS A 35 -9.75 20.07 16.30
C LYS A 35 -9.34 20.93 17.50
N ASN A 36 -8.13 20.73 18.02
CA ASN A 36 -7.60 21.42 19.18
C ASN A 36 -6.72 22.63 18.80
N ASP A 37 -6.80 23.12 17.56
CA ASP A 37 -6.05 24.26 17.05
C ASP A 37 -4.53 24.17 17.31
N ARG A 38 -3.97 22.95 17.18
CA ARG A 38 -2.51 22.74 17.27
C ARG A 38 -1.78 23.46 16.14
N ASP A 39 -0.51 23.78 16.39
CA ASP A 39 0.34 24.48 15.43
C ASP A 39 0.38 23.77 14.06
N CYS A 40 0.24 24.54 12.99
CA CYS A 40 0.21 24.05 11.62
C CYS A 40 1.46 23.24 11.27
N SER A 41 2.63 23.65 11.76
CA SER A 41 3.90 22.97 11.50
C SER A 41 3.93 21.59 12.16
N GLU A 42 3.42 21.48 13.38
CA GLU A 42 3.28 20.18 14.07
C GLU A 42 2.34 19.24 13.32
N VAL A 43 1.19 19.74 12.86
CA VAL A 43 0.22 18.96 12.07
C VAL A 43 0.86 18.47 10.76
N LEU A 44 1.61 19.34 10.06
CA LEU A 44 2.31 18.98 8.83
C LEU A 44 3.38 17.89 9.05
N ILE A 45 4.12 17.95 10.16
CA ILE A 45 5.10 16.92 10.53
C ILE A 45 4.40 15.57 10.73
N GLN A 46 3.26 15.54 11.44
CA GLN A 46 2.51 14.30 11.65
C GLN A 46 1.90 13.75 10.37
N LEU A 47 1.38 14.61 9.49
CA LEU A 47 0.90 14.20 8.17
C LEU A 47 2.01 13.58 7.32
N ALA A 48 3.23 14.13 7.38
CA ALA A 48 4.40 13.56 6.70
C ALA A 48 4.75 12.16 7.25
N ALA A 49 4.63 11.96 8.56
CA ALA A 49 4.82 10.64 9.17
C ALA A 49 3.78 9.62 8.68
N VAL A 50 2.51 10.00 8.59
CA VAL A 50 1.46 9.12 8.04
C VAL A 50 1.70 8.82 6.56
N LYS A 51 2.10 9.81 5.76
CA LYS A 51 2.49 9.58 4.35
C LYS A 51 3.61 8.55 4.24
N SER A 52 4.63 8.64 5.09
CA SER A 52 5.73 7.67 5.13
C SER A 52 5.23 6.26 5.51
N ALA A 53 4.33 6.16 6.49
CA ALA A 53 3.72 4.89 6.88
C ALA A 53 2.92 4.24 5.74
N ILE A 54 2.11 5.03 5.02
CA ILE A 54 1.36 4.58 3.84
C ILE A 54 2.30 4.07 2.74
N ASN A 55 3.38 4.80 2.45
CA ASN A 55 4.39 4.38 1.49
C ASN A 55 5.04 3.04 1.90
N GLY A 56 5.31 2.85 3.19
CA GLY A 56 5.82 1.58 3.73
C GLY A 56 4.84 0.42 3.53
N ILE A 57 3.55 0.64 3.77
CA ILE A 57 2.49 -0.37 3.56
C ILE A 57 2.42 -0.76 2.09
N ALA A 58 2.36 0.24 1.20
CA ALA A 58 2.24 0.01 -0.23
C ALA A 58 3.47 -0.71 -0.81
N LYS A 59 4.69 -0.43 -0.33
CA LYS A 59 5.89 -1.20 -0.70
C LYS A 59 5.78 -2.69 -0.34
N VAL A 60 5.20 -3.01 0.82
CA VAL A 60 5.01 -4.40 1.25
C VAL A 60 4.01 -5.12 0.32
N ILE A 61 2.89 -4.47 0.00
CA ILE A 61 1.87 -5.01 -0.92
C ILE A 61 2.47 -5.20 -2.31
N LEU A 62 3.22 -4.21 -2.82
CA LEU A 62 3.85 -4.29 -4.13
C LEU A 62 4.85 -5.45 -4.20
N LYS A 63 5.70 -5.62 -3.18
CA LYS A 63 6.66 -6.73 -3.12
C LYS A 63 5.96 -8.09 -3.14
N ASP A 64 4.88 -8.23 -2.38
CA ASP A 64 4.09 -9.46 -2.34
C ASP A 64 3.41 -9.73 -3.70
N HIS A 65 2.87 -8.69 -4.35
CA HIS A 65 2.31 -8.77 -5.69
C HIS A 65 3.37 -9.17 -6.74
N MET A 66 4.55 -8.55 -6.72
CA MET A 66 5.69 -8.89 -7.60
C MET A 66 6.08 -10.37 -7.45
N ASN A 67 6.24 -10.85 -6.21
CA ASN A 67 6.63 -12.23 -5.94
C ASN A 67 5.62 -13.23 -6.55
N HIS A 68 4.32 -12.94 -6.43
CA HIS A 68 3.27 -13.83 -6.94
C HIS A 68 3.12 -13.73 -8.46
N CYS A 69 3.12 -12.52 -9.02
CA CYS A 69 2.96 -12.31 -10.46
C CYS A 69 4.16 -12.82 -11.27
N ILE A 70 5.40 -12.57 -10.82
CA ILE A 70 6.60 -13.01 -11.54
C ILE A 70 6.69 -14.55 -11.57
N VAL A 71 6.43 -15.22 -10.45
CA VAL A 71 6.45 -16.70 -10.39
C VAL A 71 5.40 -17.30 -11.32
N ASN A 72 4.21 -16.71 -11.40
CA ASN A 72 3.14 -17.19 -12.27
C ASN A 72 3.44 -16.88 -13.75
N ALA A 73 3.93 -15.68 -14.07
CA ALA A 73 4.29 -15.29 -15.43
C ALA A 73 5.38 -16.19 -16.02
N ILE A 74 6.42 -16.53 -15.23
CA ILE A 74 7.49 -17.45 -15.65
C ILE A 74 6.93 -18.85 -15.91
N LYS A 75 6.06 -19.36 -15.02
CA LYS A 75 5.46 -20.69 -15.18
C LYS A 75 4.50 -20.79 -16.35
N ALA A 76 3.77 -19.72 -16.65
CA ALA A 76 2.72 -19.69 -17.68
C ALA A 76 3.20 -19.12 -19.03
N ASN A 77 4.42 -18.59 -19.10
CA ASN A 77 4.94 -17.82 -20.23
C ASN A 77 3.99 -16.68 -20.64
N ASP A 78 3.37 -16.05 -19.64
CA ASP A 78 2.24 -15.14 -19.80
C ASP A 78 2.70 -13.67 -19.69
N ASN A 79 2.77 -12.99 -20.84
CA ASN A 79 3.15 -11.58 -20.92
C ASN A 79 2.06 -10.64 -20.37
N GLU A 80 0.80 -11.09 -20.25
CA GLU A 80 -0.31 -10.25 -19.75
C GLU A 80 -0.09 -9.91 -18.26
N VAL A 81 0.40 -10.85 -17.47
CA VAL A 81 0.74 -10.68 -16.05
C VAL A 81 1.87 -9.67 -15.84
N ILE A 82 2.84 -9.63 -16.77
CA ILE A 82 3.94 -8.64 -16.73
C ILE A 82 3.42 -7.22 -17.00
N GLU A 83 2.50 -7.07 -17.96
CA GLU A 83 1.89 -5.76 -18.24
C GLU A 83 1.00 -5.26 -17.11
N GLU A 84 0.27 -6.14 -16.42
CA GLU A 84 -0.45 -5.77 -15.20
C GLU A 84 0.49 -5.33 -14.07
N LEU A 85 1.61 -6.03 -13.90
CA LEU A 85 2.62 -5.65 -12.91
C LEU A 85 3.22 -4.26 -13.19
N LYS A 86 3.55 -3.97 -14.47
CA LYS A 86 4.03 -2.64 -14.88
C LYS A 86 3.03 -1.54 -14.52
N LYS A 87 1.74 -1.74 -14.84
CA LYS A 87 0.68 -0.79 -14.49
C LYS A 87 0.55 -0.56 -12.98
N ALA A 88 0.75 -1.60 -12.16
CA ALA A 88 0.73 -1.47 -10.71
C ALA A 88 1.92 -0.63 -10.19
N ILE A 89 3.10 -0.80 -10.78
CA ILE A 89 4.30 -0.01 -10.48
C ILE A 89 4.09 1.46 -10.88
N ASP A 90 3.60 1.72 -12.11
CA ASP A 90 3.39 3.08 -12.62
C ASP A 90 2.40 3.91 -11.78
N LYS A 91 1.40 3.26 -11.16
CA LYS A 91 0.46 3.94 -10.26
C LYS A 91 1.02 4.18 -8.86
N PHE A 92 2.07 3.45 -8.50
CA PHE A 92 2.67 3.50 -7.17
C PHE A 92 3.82 4.52 -7.10
N LEU A 93 4.56 4.68 -8.21
CA LEU A 93 5.57 5.72 -8.40
C LEU A 93 4.92 7.10 -8.59
#